data_AF-A0A2S3U6A2-F1
#
_entry.id   AF-A0A2S3U6A2-F1
#
_cell.length_a   1.000
_cell.length_b   1.000
_cell.length_c   1.000
_cell.angle_alpha   90.00
_cell.angle_beta   90.00
_cell.angle_gamma   90.00
#
_symmetry.space_group_name_H-M   'P 1'
#
loop_
_entity.id
_entity.type
_entity.pdbx_description
1 polymer ?
#
loop_
_entity_poly.entity_id
_entity_poly.type
_entity_poly.pdbx_seq_one_letter_code
_entity_poly.pdbx_strand_id
1 'polypeptide(L)'
;MAVWYRGEQIVRQHNHPLSLRQYQDQLARLRNDQTVDKFQTNVVFLTSRMDGDQVERKVLYSILDKWPKRADVYWFVNVTITDEPYTAEYTVDTLATDYLVTVKLYLGFRVRQDINRYLRTIVRDLMATGRLAAQKQTYSVTSGRDVGDFRFVIIEEKLENGSRLSRLDRLVIETKLMIKKYATTPAKWFGLEFSEVTLETVPILFNEIPALPITERQ
;
A
#
# COMPACT_ATOMS: atom_id res chain seq x y z
N MET A 1 17.86 -16.81 12.87
CA MET A 1 18.14 -17.00 11.43
C MET A 1 17.29 -18.08 10.76
N ALA A 2 17.26 -19.34 11.24
CA ALA A 2 16.48 -20.42 10.60
C ALA A 2 14.96 -20.16 10.50
N VAL A 3 14.37 -19.62 11.57
CA VAL A 3 12.95 -19.18 11.62
C VAL A 3 12.66 -18.10 10.57
N TRP A 4 13.57 -17.13 10.42
CA TRP A 4 13.43 -16.04 9.45
C TRP A 4 13.56 -16.56 8.01
N TYR A 5 14.53 -17.44 7.76
CA TYR A 5 14.75 -18.06 6.45
C TYR A 5 13.58 -18.92 6.00
N ARG A 6 13.07 -19.82 6.87
CA ARG A 6 11.87 -20.62 6.56
C ARG A 6 10.63 -19.75 6.41
N GLY A 7 10.45 -18.74 7.27
CA GLY A 7 9.37 -17.78 7.13
C GLY A 7 9.41 -16.98 5.82
N GLU A 8 10.60 -16.60 5.34
CA GLU A 8 10.75 -15.96 4.01
C GLU A 8 10.42 -16.94 2.87
N GLN A 9 10.85 -18.20 2.94
CA GLN A 9 10.54 -19.19 1.91
C GLN A 9 9.02 -19.43 1.78
N ILE A 10 8.33 -19.63 2.90
CA ILE A 10 6.88 -19.89 2.91
C ILE A 10 6.11 -18.67 2.40
N VAL A 11 6.48 -17.46 2.81
CA VAL A 11 5.84 -16.23 2.32
C VAL A 11 6.11 -16.01 0.83
N ARG A 12 7.35 -16.23 0.35
CA ARG A 12 7.68 -16.06 -1.08
C ARG A 12 6.93 -17.02 -2.00
N GLN A 13 6.68 -18.24 -1.54
CA GLN A 13 5.92 -19.23 -2.31
C GLN A 13 4.45 -18.82 -2.53
N HIS A 14 3.87 -18.01 -1.64
CA HIS A 14 2.44 -17.69 -1.68
C HIS A 14 2.13 -16.21 -1.96
N ASN A 15 3.12 -15.32 -1.81
CA ASN A 15 2.97 -13.88 -1.99
C ASN A 15 3.67 -13.42 -3.27
N HIS A 16 3.20 -13.95 -4.40
CA HIS A 16 3.69 -13.51 -5.72
C HIS A 16 3.25 -12.07 -5.97
N PRO A 17 4.17 -11.17 -6.36
CA PRO A 17 3.83 -9.81 -6.71
C PRO A 17 2.92 -9.79 -7.94
N LEU A 18 2.12 -8.72 -8.04
CA LEU A 18 1.17 -8.51 -9.12
C LEU A 18 1.56 -7.25 -9.90
N SER A 19 1.45 -7.33 -11.22
CA SER A 19 1.69 -6.21 -12.14
C SER A 19 0.52 -5.24 -12.08
N LEU A 20 0.77 -3.98 -11.72
CA LEU A 20 -0.26 -2.94 -11.78
C LEU A 20 -0.80 -2.74 -13.19
N ARG A 21 0.02 -2.95 -14.23
CA ARG A 21 -0.41 -2.85 -15.63
C ARG A 21 -1.55 -3.81 -15.96
N GLN A 22 -1.54 -5.02 -15.40
CA GLN A 22 -2.61 -6.01 -15.63
C GLN A 22 -3.96 -5.60 -15.02
N TYR A 23 -3.95 -4.71 -14.02
CA TYR A 23 -5.17 -4.26 -13.32
C TYR A 23 -5.57 -2.83 -13.70
N GLN A 24 -4.91 -2.21 -14.69
CA GLN A 24 -5.18 -0.84 -15.12
C GLN A 24 -6.65 -0.60 -15.46
N ASP A 25 -7.26 -1.47 -16.26
CA ASP A 25 -8.65 -1.36 -16.68
C ASP A 25 -9.65 -1.55 -15.54
N GLN A 26 -9.31 -2.40 -14.57
CA GLN A 26 -10.16 -2.64 -13.41
C GLN A 26 -10.12 -1.44 -12.46
N LEU A 27 -8.92 -0.87 -12.24
CA LEU A 27 -8.74 0.33 -11.43
C LEU A 27 -9.36 1.56 -12.10
N ALA A 28 -9.29 1.67 -13.44
CA ALA A 28 -9.99 2.72 -14.19
C ALA A 28 -11.52 2.63 -14.03
N ARG A 29 -12.07 1.42 -14.11
CA ARG A 29 -13.50 1.18 -13.86
C ARG A 29 -13.89 1.59 -12.45
N LEU A 30 -13.14 1.16 -11.43
CA LEU A 30 -13.41 1.54 -10.04
C LEU A 30 -13.32 3.05 -9.82
N ARG A 31 -12.31 3.72 -10.39
CA ARG A 31 -12.14 5.17 -10.33
C ARG A 31 -13.37 5.92 -10.87
N ASN A 32 -13.90 5.46 -11.99
CA ASN A 32 -15.00 6.11 -12.70
C ASN A 32 -16.39 5.66 -12.22
N ASP A 33 -16.48 4.64 -11.36
CA ASP A 33 -17.73 4.14 -10.82
C ASP A 33 -18.32 5.12 -9.81
N GLN A 34 -19.47 5.71 -10.12
CA GLN A 34 -20.14 6.66 -9.22
C GLN A 34 -21.00 6.00 -8.15
N THR A 35 -21.22 4.69 -8.23
CA THR A 35 -22.00 3.93 -7.25
C THR A 35 -21.20 3.58 -6.00
N VAL A 36 -19.87 3.57 -6.10
CA VAL A 36 -18.96 3.38 -4.97
C VAL A 36 -18.61 4.73 -4.37
N ASP A 37 -18.72 4.91 -3.05
CA ASP A 37 -18.31 6.16 -2.42
C ASP A 37 -16.84 6.48 -2.63
N LYS A 38 -16.52 7.76 -2.82
CA LYS A 38 -15.13 8.18 -3.04
C LYS A 38 -14.37 8.01 -1.73
N PHE A 39 -13.37 7.13 -1.75
CA PHE A 39 -12.55 6.87 -0.58
C PHE A 39 -11.60 8.03 -0.29
N GLN A 40 -10.92 8.55 -1.32
CA GLN A 40 -10.09 9.76 -1.22
C GLN A 40 -9.73 10.32 -2.61
N THR A 41 -9.22 11.56 -2.69
CA THR A 41 -8.54 12.05 -3.91
C THR A 41 -7.26 11.25 -4.19
N ASN A 42 -6.36 11.18 -3.21
CA ASN A 42 -5.11 10.42 -3.30
C ASN A 42 -5.11 9.29 -2.26
N VAL A 43 -5.07 8.04 -2.72
CA VAL A 43 -4.92 6.88 -1.83
C VAL A 43 -3.50 6.36 -1.91
N VAL A 44 -2.84 6.27 -0.77
CA VAL A 44 -1.41 5.96 -0.69
C VAL A 44 -1.20 4.61 -0.01
N PHE A 45 -0.57 3.69 -0.73
CA PHE A 45 -0.10 2.43 -0.20
C PHE A 45 1.40 2.46 -0.03
N LEU A 46 1.85 2.31 1.22
CA LEU A 46 3.27 2.12 1.52
C LEU A 46 3.62 0.67 1.25
N THR A 47 4.50 0.43 0.29
CA THR A 47 4.95 -0.93 -0.06
C THR A 47 6.38 -1.17 0.37
N SER A 48 6.60 -2.36 0.93
CA SER A 48 7.92 -2.77 1.39
C SER A 48 8.84 -3.24 0.25
N ARG A 49 8.26 -3.66 -0.88
CA ARG A 49 8.97 -4.17 -2.05
C ARG A 49 8.26 -3.69 -3.30
N MET A 50 8.97 -2.94 -4.14
CA MET A 50 8.46 -2.45 -5.42
C MET A 50 9.51 -2.61 -6.50
N ASP A 51 9.19 -3.39 -7.52
CA ASP A 51 10.05 -3.58 -8.69
C ASP A 51 9.28 -3.20 -9.95
N GLY A 52 9.69 -2.10 -10.59
CA GLY A 52 8.92 -1.48 -11.67
C GLY A 52 7.46 -1.24 -11.29
N ASP A 53 6.56 -1.94 -11.98
CA ASP A 53 5.10 -1.89 -11.82
C ASP A 53 4.55 -2.99 -10.89
N GLN A 54 5.41 -3.80 -10.28
CA GLN A 54 5.02 -4.92 -9.43
C GLN A 54 4.79 -4.47 -8.00
N VAL A 55 3.63 -4.83 -7.43
CA VAL A 55 3.26 -4.57 -6.05
C VAL A 55 2.87 -5.84 -5.31
N GLU A 56 2.91 -5.79 -3.97
CA GLU A 56 2.48 -6.91 -3.12
C GLU A 56 0.97 -7.20 -3.35
N ARG A 57 0.60 -8.47 -3.52
CA ARG A 57 -0.79 -8.90 -3.78
C ARG A 57 -1.81 -8.29 -2.83
N LYS A 58 -1.45 -8.18 -1.54
CA LYS A 58 -2.29 -7.60 -0.49
C LYS A 58 -2.77 -6.18 -0.80
N VAL A 59 -2.00 -5.40 -1.56
CA VAL A 59 -2.35 -4.04 -1.95
C VAL A 59 -3.55 -4.06 -2.89
N LEU A 60 -3.48 -4.86 -3.96
CA LEU A 60 -4.60 -5.02 -4.88
C LEU A 60 -5.81 -5.66 -4.21
N TYR A 61 -5.60 -6.66 -3.35
CA TYR A 61 -6.68 -7.25 -2.54
C TYR A 61 -7.37 -6.21 -1.65
N SER A 62 -6.59 -5.31 -1.02
CA SER A 62 -7.14 -4.19 -0.25
C SER A 62 -7.96 -3.24 -1.13
N ILE A 63 -7.50 -2.92 -2.34
CA ILE A 63 -8.19 -1.98 -3.23
C ILE A 63 -9.46 -2.58 -3.83
N LEU A 64 -9.44 -3.85 -4.25
CA LEU A 64 -10.46 -4.45 -5.12
C LEU A 64 -11.37 -5.43 -4.38
N ASP A 65 -10.83 -6.30 -3.53
CA ASP A 65 -11.56 -7.46 -3.00
C ASP A 65 -12.14 -7.22 -1.60
N LYS A 66 -11.42 -6.51 -0.73
CA LYS A 66 -11.85 -6.32 0.66
C LYS A 66 -12.99 -5.31 0.78
N TRP A 67 -12.71 -4.08 0.36
CA TRP A 67 -13.70 -3.01 0.21
C TRP A 67 -13.19 -2.13 -0.92
N PRO A 68 -13.93 -2.02 -2.05
CA PRO A 68 -13.51 -1.22 -3.20
C PRO A 68 -13.13 0.22 -2.82
N LYS A 69 -11.88 0.60 -3.02
CA LYS A 69 -11.37 1.95 -2.69
C LYS A 69 -11.36 2.81 -3.94
N ARG A 70 -12.46 3.51 -4.21
CA ARG A 70 -12.49 4.49 -5.31
C ARG A 70 -11.61 5.70 -4.99
N ALA A 71 -10.71 6.05 -5.90
CA ALA A 71 -9.86 7.23 -5.77
C ALA A 71 -9.59 7.89 -7.12
N ASP A 72 -9.22 9.18 -7.12
CA ASP A 72 -8.81 9.84 -8.35
C ASP A 72 -7.42 9.38 -8.78
N VAL A 73 -6.51 9.18 -7.81
CA VAL A 73 -5.14 8.71 -8.01
C VAL A 73 -4.74 7.70 -6.93
N TYR A 74 -4.18 6.57 -7.36
CA TYR A 74 -3.58 5.53 -6.52
C TYR A 74 -2.06 5.67 -6.53
N TRP A 75 -1.49 5.77 -5.34
CA TRP A 75 -0.07 5.95 -5.12
C TRP A 75 0.53 4.73 -4.45
N PHE A 76 1.60 4.19 -5.05
CA PHE A 76 2.37 3.07 -4.53
C PHE A 76 3.76 3.57 -4.17
N VAL A 77 4.05 3.67 -2.88
CA VAL A 77 5.24 4.37 -2.39
C VAL A 77 6.16 3.39 -1.70
N ASN A 78 7.38 3.29 -2.21
CA ASN A 78 8.47 2.59 -1.56
C ASN A 78 9.46 3.60 -0.98
N VAL A 79 9.93 3.36 0.24
CA VAL A 79 10.94 4.19 0.90
C VAL A 79 12.17 3.34 1.10
N THR A 80 13.29 3.76 0.50
CA THR A 80 14.60 3.14 0.64
C THR A 80 15.51 4.10 1.38
N ILE A 81 16.17 3.60 2.42
CA ILE A 81 17.19 4.38 3.14
C ILE A 81 18.53 4.20 2.44
N THR A 82 19.18 5.30 2.09
CA THR A 82 20.50 5.32 1.45
C THR A 82 21.61 5.44 2.49
N ASP A 83 22.82 5.02 2.11
CA ASP A 83 24.01 5.16 2.96
C ASP A 83 24.50 6.61 3.06
N GLU A 84 24.07 7.49 2.17
CA GLU A 84 24.34 8.91 2.23
C GLU A 84 23.45 9.61 3.27
N PRO A 85 23.97 10.54 4.10
CA PRO A 85 23.26 11.06 5.26
C PRO A 85 22.06 11.97 4.96
N TYR A 86 22.18 12.87 3.98
CA TYR A 86 21.22 13.97 3.77
C TYR A 86 20.54 13.93 2.39
N THR A 87 20.60 12.79 1.71
CA THR A 87 20.04 12.60 0.37
C THR A 87 18.51 12.52 0.42
N ALA A 88 17.83 13.11 -0.56
CA ALA A 88 16.38 13.07 -0.67
C ALA A 88 15.98 13.11 -2.14
N GLU A 89 16.00 11.95 -2.76
CA GLU A 89 15.74 11.78 -4.19
C GLU A 89 14.52 10.91 -4.41
N TYR A 90 13.91 11.01 -5.59
CA TYR A 90 12.79 10.17 -5.94
C TYR A 90 12.80 9.76 -7.41
N THR A 91 12.28 8.57 -7.68
CA THR A 91 11.88 8.16 -9.04
C THR A 91 10.38 7.97 -9.09
N VAL A 92 9.79 8.29 -10.24
CA VAL A 92 8.34 8.23 -10.44
C VAL A 92 7.95 7.71 -11.81
N ASP A 93 7.08 6.70 -11.82
CA ASP A 93 6.46 6.16 -13.03
C ASP A 93 4.94 6.26 -12.91
N THR A 94 4.31 6.77 -13.97
CA THR A 94 2.85 6.92 -14.05
C THR A 94 2.18 5.77 -14.82
N LEU A 95 2.96 4.79 -15.27
CA LEU A 95 2.52 3.61 -16.01
C LEU A 95 1.68 3.95 -17.26
N ALA A 96 1.98 5.10 -17.89
CA ALA A 96 1.21 5.67 -19.01
C ALA A 96 -0.25 6.03 -18.67
N THR A 97 -0.53 6.37 -17.40
CA THR A 97 -1.85 6.81 -16.91
C THR A 97 -1.75 8.11 -16.12
N ASP A 98 -2.88 8.74 -15.78
CA ASP A 98 -2.96 9.91 -14.88
C ASP A 98 -3.47 9.55 -13.47
N TYR A 99 -3.70 8.27 -13.18
CA TYR A 99 -4.31 7.79 -11.94
C TYR A 99 -3.54 6.67 -11.23
N LEU A 100 -2.48 6.11 -11.83
CA LEU A 100 -1.56 5.19 -11.15
C LEU A 100 -0.18 5.83 -11.08
N VAL A 101 0.37 5.91 -9.88
CA VAL A 101 1.70 6.49 -9.67
C VAL A 101 2.50 5.59 -8.75
N THR A 102 3.64 5.10 -9.24
CA THR A 102 4.65 4.43 -8.42
C THR A 102 5.76 5.42 -8.09
N VAL A 103 6.11 5.50 -6.81
CA VAL A 103 7.16 6.40 -6.30
C VAL A 103 8.16 5.60 -5.49
N LYS A 104 9.45 5.70 -5.84
CA LYS A 104 10.54 5.25 -4.97
C LYS A 104 11.23 6.46 -4.38
N LEU A 105 11.17 6.60 -3.06
CA LEU A 105 11.88 7.62 -2.30
C LEU A 105 13.21 7.04 -1.83
N TYR A 106 14.30 7.75 -2.10
CA TYR A 106 15.66 7.45 -1.64
C TYR A 106 16.03 8.51 -0.61
N LEU A 107 15.96 8.13 0.66
CA LEU A 107 16.16 9.06 1.78
C LEU A 107 17.42 8.69 2.55
N GLY A 108 18.25 9.68 2.85
CA GLY A 108 19.43 9.49 3.65
C GLY A 108 19.12 9.15 5.09
N PHE A 109 20.04 8.44 5.76
CA PHE A 109 19.80 7.97 7.13
C PHE A 109 19.65 9.07 8.19
N ARG A 110 20.01 10.34 7.89
CA ARG A 110 19.75 11.51 8.75
C ARG A 110 18.52 12.31 8.34
N VAL A 111 17.80 11.87 7.31
CA VAL A 111 16.60 12.54 6.80
C VAL A 111 15.37 11.98 7.50
N ARG A 112 14.49 12.88 7.97
CA ARG A 112 13.20 12.48 8.54
C ARG A 112 12.27 11.99 7.42
N GLN A 113 11.61 10.87 7.65
CA GLN A 113 10.72 10.23 6.68
C GLN A 113 9.32 10.86 6.69
N ASP A 114 9.21 12.17 6.44
CA ASP A 114 7.93 12.89 6.35
C ASP A 114 7.27 12.64 4.98
N ILE A 115 6.68 11.45 4.81
CA ILE A 115 6.21 10.96 3.51
C ILE A 115 5.10 11.86 2.96
N ASN A 116 4.22 12.41 3.81
CA ASN A 116 3.16 13.31 3.37
C ASN A 116 3.73 14.56 2.68
N ARG A 117 4.75 15.18 3.28
CA ARG A 117 5.40 16.35 2.70
C ARG A 117 6.09 16.04 1.37
N TYR A 118 6.81 14.92 1.28
CA TYR A 118 7.43 14.51 0.01
C TYR A 118 6.40 14.28 -1.09
N LEU A 119 5.31 13.56 -0.79
CA LEU A 119 4.27 13.29 -1.77
C LEU A 119 3.60 14.58 -2.26
N ARG A 120 3.32 15.53 -1.38
CA ARG A 120 2.78 16.84 -1.78
C ARG A 120 3.68 17.56 -2.79
N THR A 121 5.00 17.53 -2.58
CA THR A 121 5.96 18.09 -3.55
C THR A 121 5.89 17.34 -4.88
N ILE A 122 5.92 16.01 -4.85
CA ILE A 122 5.87 15.18 -6.07
C ILE A 122 4.57 15.40 -6.85
N VAL A 123 3.42 15.51 -6.17
CA VAL A 123 2.14 15.80 -6.85
C VAL A 123 2.19 17.14 -7.57
N ARG A 124 2.78 18.17 -6.95
CA ARG A 124 2.95 19.49 -7.60
C ARG A 124 3.82 19.41 -8.84
N ASP A 125 4.96 18.72 -8.75
CA ASP A 125 5.86 18.54 -9.89
C ASP A 125 5.17 17.80 -11.05
N LEU A 126 4.40 16.76 -10.74
CA LEU A 126 3.66 16.00 -11.74
C LEU A 126 2.48 16.78 -12.34
N MET A 127 1.79 17.62 -11.55
CA MET A 127 0.77 18.53 -12.08
C MET A 127 1.38 19.61 -12.97
N ALA A 128 2.52 20.19 -12.57
CA ALA A 128 3.22 21.22 -13.35
C ALA A 128 3.74 20.69 -14.69
N THR A 129 4.12 19.41 -14.74
CA THR A 129 4.56 18.72 -15.97
C THR A 129 3.41 18.12 -16.79
N GLY A 130 2.16 18.24 -16.33
CA GLY A 130 0.98 17.68 -17.00
C GLY A 130 0.84 16.16 -16.94
N ARG A 131 1.66 15.48 -16.12
CA ARG A 131 1.59 14.03 -15.88
C ARG A 131 0.45 13.64 -14.94
N LEU A 132 -0.07 14.58 -14.16
CA LEU A 132 -1.26 14.43 -13.34
C LEU A 132 -2.27 15.55 -13.62
N ALA A 133 -3.55 15.22 -13.55
CA ALA A 133 -4.62 16.19 -13.61
C ALA A 133 -4.62 17.11 -12.36
N ALA A 134 -5.09 18.34 -12.52
CA ALA A 134 -5.17 19.30 -11.43
C ALA A 134 -6.18 18.87 -10.34
N GLN A 135 -5.74 18.87 -9.07
CA GLN A 135 -6.53 18.39 -7.94
C GLN A 135 -7.21 19.54 -7.17
N LYS A 136 -8.04 20.31 -7.86
CA LYS A 136 -8.71 21.49 -7.26
C LYS A 136 -9.57 21.08 -6.06
N GLN A 137 -9.38 21.75 -4.93
CA GLN A 137 -10.16 21.56 -3.71
C GLN A 137 -11.21 22.66 -3.57
N THR A 138 -12.49 22.28 -3.51
CA THR A 138 -13.61 23.24 -3.36
C THR A 138 -13.70 23.79 -1.94
N TYR A 139 -13.42 22.94 -0.94
CA TYR A 139 -13.55 23.28 0.48
C TYR A 139 -12.16 23.30 1.13
N SER A 140 -11.65 24.50 1.42
CA SER A 140 -10.35 24.67 2.07
C SER A 140 -10.34 25.95 2.90
N VAL A 141 -9.79 25.87 4.12
CA VAL A 141 -9.58 27.04 5.00
C VAL A 141 -8.44 27.92 4.46
N THR A 142 -7.51 27.33 3.70
CA THR A 142 -6.40 28.04 3.06
C THR A 142 -6.70 28.21 1.58
N SER A 143 -6.69 29.46 1.10
CA SER A 143 -6.81 29.76 -0.33
C SER A 143 -5.60 29.25 -1.11
N GLY A 144 -5.81 28.80 -2.35
CA GLY A 144 -4.73 28.36 -3.23
C GLY A 144 -4.18 26.95 -2.96
N ARG A 145 -4.94 26.09 -2.25
CA ARG A 145 -4.56 24.68 -2.12
C ARG A 145 -4.75 23.95 -3.45
N ASP A 146 -3.64 23.52 -4.02
CA ASP A 146 -3.50 22.90 -5.34
C ASP A 146 -3.42 21.37 -5.29
N VAL A 147 -2.98 20.82 -4.16
CA VAL A 147 -2.87 19.37 -3.93
C VAL A 147 -4.06 18.85 -3.13
N GLY A 148 -4.63 17.75 -3.60
CA GLY A 148 -5.72 17.04 -2.96
C GLY A 148 -5.39 16.51 -1.57
N ASP A 149 -6.39 15.91 -0.96
CA ASP A 149 -6.21 15.18 0.29
C ASP A 149 -5.63 13.78 0.06
N PHE A 150 -4.97 13.27 1.10
CA PHE A 150 -4.30 11.96 1.11
C PHE A 150 -4.91 11.10 2.20
N ARG A 151 -5.08 9.82 1.89
CA ARG A 151 -5.38 8.78 2.87
C ARG A 151 -4.37 7.66 2.70
N PHE A 152 -3.64 7.38 3.78
CA PHE A 152 -2.60 6.36 3.82
C PHE A 152 -3.19 5.05 4.30
N VAL A 153 -3.04 3.99 3.52
CA VAL A 153 -3.51 2.65 3.89
C VAL A 153 -2.31 1.82 4.34
N ILE A 154 -2.31 1.45 5.62
CA ILE A 154 -1.29 0.57 6.21
C ILE A 154 -1.91 -0.83 6.32
N ILE A 155 -1.31 -1.77 5.60
CA ILE A 155 -1.80 -3.14 5.53
C ILE A 155 -1.02 -4.03 6.50
N GLU A 156 -1.73 -4.59 7.48
CA GLU A 156 -1.25 -5.62 8.38
C GLU A 156 -1.73 -7.00 7.91
N GLU A 157 -0.79 -7.90 7.68
CA GLU A 157 -1.09 -9.28 7.32
C GLU A 157 -1.34 -10.13 8.57
N LYS A 158 -2.40 -10.95 8.55
CA LYS A 158 -2.68 -11.96 9.58
C LYS A 158 -2.89 -13.33 8.95
N LEU A 159 -2.50 -14.36 9.69
CA LEU A 159 -2.84 -15.73 9.35
C LEU A 159 -4.34 -15.96 9.53
N GLU A 160 -4.97 -16.59 8.55
CA GLU A 160 -6.33 -17.08 8.70
C GLU A 160 -6.35 -18.36 9.54
N ASN A 161 -7.41 -18.53 10.33
CA ASN A 161 -7.55 -19.67 11.24
C ASN A 161 -7.74 -21.03 10.54
N GLY A 162 -7.83 -21.08 9.20
CA GLY A 162 -8.02 -22.29 8.40
C GLY A 162 -6.87 -22.69 7.48
N SER A 163 -5.72 -21.99 7.52
CA SER A 163 -4.60 -22.31 6.62
C SER A 163 -4.03 -23.71 6.89
N ARG A 164 -3.83 -24.52 5.83
CA ARG A 164 -3.13 -25.83 5.89
C ARG A 164 -1.61 -25.67 6.09
N LEU A 165 -1.22 -25.05 7.20
CA LEU A 165 0.18 -24.94 7.62
C LEU A 165 0.48 -26.00 8.68
N SER A 166 1.69 -26.55 8.66
CA SER A 166 2.19 -27.35 9.78
C SER A 166 2.22 -26.51 11.06
N ARG A 167 2.03 -27.14 12.22
CA ARG A 167 2.05 -26.44 13.52
C ARG A 167 3.33 -25.63 13.73
N LEU A 168 4.47 -26.17 13.26
CA LEU A 168 5.76 -25.49 13.33
C LEU A 168 5.82 -24.26 12.41
N ASP A 169 5.33 -24.38 11.17
CA ASP A 169 5.31 -23.28 10.20
C ASP A 169 4.36 -22.16 10.67
N ARG A 170 3.22 -22.53 11.24
CA ARG A 170 2.29 -21.58 11.86
C ARG A 170 2.95 -20.80 12.99
N LEU A 171 3.60 -21.49 13.94
CA LEU A 171 4.31 -20.85 15.05
C LEU A 171 5.40 -19.88 14.55
N VAL A 172 6.15 -20.28 13.52
CA VAL A 172 7.20 -19.45 12.91
C VAL A 172 6.61 -18.17 12.30
N ILE A 173 5.51 -18.27 11.55
CA ILE A 173 4.87 -17.11 10.91
C ILE A 173 4.19 -16.21 11.95
N GLU A 174 3.43 -16.76 12.91
CA GLU A 174 2.80 -16.00 13.99
C GLU A 174 3.84 -15.21 14.79
N THR A 175 4.97 -15.83 15.13
CA THR A 175 6.08 -15.18 15.82
C THR A 175 6.67 -14.03 14.98
N LYS A 176 6.89 -14.25 13.67
CA LYS A 176 7.39 -13.21 12.76
C LYS A 176 6.43 -12.01 12.69
N LEU A 177 5.12 -12.27 12.58
CA LEU A 177 4.10 -11.23 12.53
C LEU A 177 4.01 -10.44 13.85
N MET A 178 4.11 -11.12 15.00
CA MET A 178 4.15 -10.46 16.31
C MET A 178 5.36 -9.53 16.46
N ILE A 179 6.56 -10.00 16.11
CA ILE A 179 7.79 -9.18 16.15
C ILE A 179 7.63 -7.94 15.26
N LYS A 180 7.12 -8.12 14.02
CA LYS A 180 6.89 -7.01 13.09
C LYS A 180 5.93 -5.96 13.67
N LYS A 181 4.82 -6.41 14.26
CA LYS A 181 3.83 -5.53 14.89
C LYS A 181 4.41 -4.74 16.08
N TYR A 182 5.25 -5.38 16.91
CA TYR A 182 5.84 -4.72 18.06
C TYR A 182 7.00 -3.80 17.69
N ALA A 183 7.82 -4.18 16.69
CA ALA A 183 8.99 -3.43 16.26
C ALA A 183 8.63 -2.19 15.43
N THR A 184 7.46 -2.14 14.80
CA THR A 184 7.08 -1.04 13.90
C THR A 184 5.63 -0.62 14.12
N THR A 185 5.41 0.64 14.52
CA THR A 185 4.17 1.39 14.27
C THR A 185 4.37 2.22 13.01
N PRO A 186 4.01 1.71 11.81
CA PRO A 186 4.48 2.29 10.56
C PRO A 186 4.05 3.74 10.39
N ALA A 187 2.85 4.10 10.86
CA ALA A 187 2.33 5.47 10.79
C ALA A 187 3.26 6.50 11.44
N LYS A 188 3.83 6.18 12.61
CA LYS A 188 4.72 7.09 13.34
C LYS A 188 6.08 7.23 12.66
N TRP A 189 6.62 6.11 12.18
CA TRP A 189 7.91 6.09 11.47
C TRP A 189 7.89 6.91 10.19
N PHE A 190 6.76 6.90 9.46
CA PHE A 190 6.57 7.64 8.22
C PHE A 190 6.01 9.06 8.41
N GLY A 191 6.02 9.59 9.65
CA GLY A 191 5.58 10.95 9.94
C GLY A 191 4.10 11.21 9.64
N LEU A 192 3.26 10.17 9.69
CA LEU A 192 1.84 10.24 9.31
C LEU A 192 0.92 10.65 10.47
N GLU A 193 1.47 11.21 11.55
CA GLU A 193 0.74 11.51 12.79
C GLU A 193 -0.43 12.49 12.59
N PHE A 194 -0.31 13.41 11.63
CA PHE A 194 -1.36 14.37 11.26
C PHE A 194 -2.03 14.05 9.92
N SER A 195 -1.80 12.84 9.40
CA SER A 195 -2.40 12.38 8.15
C SER A 195 -3.59 11.48 8.43
N GLU A 196 -4.51 11.42 7.46
CA GLU A 196 -5.57 10.42 7.49
C GLU A 196 -4.95 9.03 7.22
N VAL A 197 -5.03 8.14 8.20
CA VAL A 197 -4.43 6.79 8.12
C VAL A 197 -5.49 5.73 8.38
N THR A 198 -5.61 4.76 7.46
CA THR A 198 -6.46 3.58 7.60
C THR A 198 -5.58 2.36 7.85
N LEU A 199 -5.77 1.72 9.01
CA LEU A 199 -5.16 0.43 9.31
C LEU A 199 -6.07 -0.69 8.82
N GLU A 200 -5.55 -1.53 7.92
CA GLU A 200 -6.29 -2.66 7.39
C GLU A 200 -5.62 -3.98 7.72
N THR A 201 -6.37 -4.90 8.31
CA THR A 201 -5.96 -6.30 8.38
C THR A 201 -6.37 -7.04 7.12
N VAL A 202 -5.43 -7.74 6.49
CA VAL A 202 -5.68 -8.65 5.35
C VAL A 202 -5.21 -10.07 5.69
N PRO A 203 -5.87 -11.10 5.17
CA PRO A 203 -5.43 -12.47 5.35
C PRO A 203 -4.18 -12.76 4.51
N ILE A 204 -3.27 -13.57 5.04
CA ILE A 204 -2.25 -14.23 4.22
C ILE A 204 -2.85 -15.52 3.68
N LEU A 205 -3.07 -15.56 2.38
CA LEU A 205 -3.63 -16.71 1.69
C LEU A 205 -2.49 -17.70 1.38
N PHE A 206 -2.41 -18.78 2.17
CA PHE A 206 -1.40 -19.82 1.98
C PHE A 206 -1.92 -21.04 1.21
N ASN A 207 -3.24 -21.22 1.03
CA ASN A 207 -3.87 -22.31 0.27
C ASN A 207 -5.40 -22.09 0.19
N GLU A 208 -6.10 -22.90 -0.61
CA GLU A 208 -7.57 -22.98 -0.56
C GLU A 208 -8.06 -23.31 0.86
N ILE A 209 -8.95 -22.47 1.39
CA ILE A 209 -9.62 -22.72 2.67
C ILE A 209 -10.65 -23.83 2.41
N PRO A 210 -10.55 -24.99 3.08
CA PRO A 210 -11.54 -26.05 2.88
C PRO A 210 -12.92 -25.56 3.33
N ALA A 211 -13.95 -25.86 2.52
CA ALA A 211 -15.32 -25.56 2.89
C ALA A 211 -15.66 -26.23 4.24
N LEU A 212 -16.29 -25.47 5.13
CA LEU A 212 -16.76 -26.02 6.40
C LEU A 212 -17.93 -26.96 6.11
N PRO A 213 -17.95 -28.18 6.68
CA PRO A 213 -19.08 -29.09 6.55
C PRO A 213 -20.25 -28.55 7.38
N ILE A 214 -21.01 -27.63 6.81
CA ILE A 214 -22.24 -27.09 7.38
C ILE A 214 -23.43 -27.68 6.64
N THR A 215 -24.47 -28.03 7.40
CA THR A 215 -25.74 -28.51 6.84
C THR A 215 -26.84 -27.56 7.32
N GLU A 216 -27.73 -27.14 6.42
CA GLU A 216 -28.87 -26.31 6.76
C GLU A 216 -29.82 -27.12 7.66
N ARG A 217 -30.19 -26.55 8.82
CA ARG A 217 -31.16 -27.17 9.71
C ARG A 217 -32.55 -26.87 9.16
N GLN A 218 -33.22 -27.91 8.65
CA GLN A 218 -34.64 -27.86 8.27
C GLN A 218 -35.53 -27.70 9.51
#